data_AF-A0A2E1DGP0-F1
#
_entry.id   AF-A0A2E1DGP0-F1
#
_cell.length_a   1.000
_cell.length_b   1.000
_cell.length_c   1.000
_cell.angle_alpha   90.00
_cell.angle_beta   90.00
_cell.angle_gamma   90.00
#
_symmetry.space_group_name_H-M   'P 1'
#
loop_
_entity.id
_entity.type
_entity.pdbx_description
1 polymer ?
#
loop_
_entity_poly.entity_id
_entity_poly.type
_entity_poly.pdbx_seq_one_letter_code
_entity_poly.pdbx_strand_id
1 'polypeptide(L)'
;MFSGFPESTFAQKPFKIVIDAGHGGKDPGRPNKSGIKEKDIVLNIALDLGKKLRNSGNEVIYTRDKDVFLTLRQRAKIANEADADLFISIHCNAFHDHKVYGSETFVYGLHVSKANFDVALKENEVIFLEENYEENYQGFDPKSPESLIGLTLMQEEYLDQSILLASFVQDNFRNDLNRKNRGVKQSGFWVLHNTYMPSILIEAGFMTNPKEGAYLNSKKGQLEISNSIYDAIIKYKKAINYSGDFEIKPNIQNSITYKVQIAAGKRRLELKSYNFKGLSNLSRIKQGSIYKYFYSSSKSLTEIKKKKKYARANGFPNAYIVGFENGKLFEVD
;
A
#
# COMPACT_ATOMS: atom_id res chain seq x y z
N MET A 1 -45.47 -30.16 -6.01
CA MET A 1 -44.07 -30.45 -6.35
C MET A 1 -43.40 -29.15 -6.75
N PHE A 2 -42.61 -28.55 -5.85
CA PHE A 2 -41.76 -27.42 -6.22
C PHE A 2 -40.44 -27.99 -6.72
N SER A 3 -40.20 -27.86 -8.02
CA SER A 3 -38.93 -28.18 -8.67
C SER A 3 -37.92 -27.08 -8.31
N GLY A 4 -36.99 -27.40 -7.41
CA GLY A 4 -35.85 -26.53 -7.10
C GLY A 4 -34.93 -26.41 -8.32
N PHE A 5 -34.59 -25.18 -8.68
CA PHE A 5 -33.48 -24.91 -9.60
C PHE A 5 -32.16 -25.25 -8.87
N PRO A 6 -31.21 -25.91 -9.54
CA PRO A 6 -29.90 -26.18 -8.94
C PRO A 6 -29.15 -24.85 -8.79
N GLU A 7 -28.73 -24.52 -7.56
CA GLU A 7 -27.76 -23.47 -7.30
C GLU A 7 -26.46 -23.83 -8.03
N SER A 8 -26.19 -23.15 -9.14
CA SER A 8 -24.87 -23.17 -9.76
C SER A 8 -23.90 -22.42 -8.83
N THR A 9 -23.16 -23.14 -8.01
CA THR A 9 -22.01 -22.61 -7.28
C THR A 9 -20.93 -22.27 -8.30
N PHE A 10 -20.92 -21.03 -8.79
CA PHE A 10 -19.75 -20.50 -9.51
C PHE A 10 -18.58 -20.56 -8.53
N ALA A 11 -17.64 -21.48 -8.76
CA ALA A 11 -16.41 -21.54 -7.98
C ALA A 11 -15.69 -20.20 -8.13
N GLN A 12 -15.60 -19.44 -7.04
CA GLN A 12 -14.90 -18.15 -7.03
C GLN A 12 -13.44 -18.38 -7.42
N LYS A 13 -12.96 -17.69 -8.46
CA LYS A 13 -11.56 -17.78 -8.91
C LYS A 13 -10.64 -17.58 -7.71
N PRO A 14 -9.60 -18.41 -7.52
CA PRO A 14 -8.64 -18.23 -6.43
C PRO A 14 -8.03 -16.83 -6.46
N PHE A 15 -7.99 -16.18 -5.31
CA PHE A 15 -7.37 -14.86 -5.17
C PHE A 15 -5.85 -15.00 -5.29
N LYS A 16 -5.24 -14.29 -6.23
CA LYS A 16 -3.84 -14.41 -6.62
C LYS A 16 -2.98 -13.38 -5.92
N ILE A 17 -2.02 -13.86 -5.14
CA ILE A 17 -1.15 -13.03 -4.31
C ILE A 17 0.29 -13.23 -4.74
N VAL A 18 0.97 -12.14 -5.07
CA VAL A 18 2.40 -12.14 -5.33
C VAL A 18 3.12 -11.68 -4.06
N ILE A 19 4.03 -12.52 -3.58
CA ILE A 19 4.87 -12.24 -2.40
C ILE A 19 6.30 -12.01 -2.90
N ASP A 20 6.76 -10.80 -2.67
CA ASP A 20 8.11 -10.37 -2.97
C ASP A 20 8.99 -10.37 -1.72
N ALA A 21 9.99 -11.23 -1.72
CA ALA A 21 11.03 -11.22 -0.70
C ALA A 21 12.14 -10.26 -1.15
N GLY A 22 12.31 -9.13 -0.46
CA GLY A 22 13.30 -8.11 -0.79
C GLY A 22 14.73 -8.67 -0.94
N HIS A 23 15.57 -8.01 -1.74
CA HIS A 23 16.98 -8.37 -1.95
C HIS A 23 17.18 -9.79 -2.53
N GLY A 24 18.34 -10.42 -2.30
CA GLY A 24 18.66 -11.79 -2.71
C GLY A 24 19.94 -11.91 -3.54
N GLY A 25 20.55 -13.09 -3.53
CA GLY A 25 21.81 -13.36 -4.22
C GLY A 25 22.93 -12.41 -3.79
N LYS A 26 23.44 -11.62 -4.74
CA LYS A 26 24.49 -10.63 -4.52
C LYS A 26 24.08 -9.43 -3.67
N ASP A 27 22.78 -9.22 -3.48
CA ASP A 27 22.25 -8.18 -2.61
C ASP A 27 21.87 -8.79 -1.25
N PRO A 28 22.66 -8.60 -0.18
CA PRO A 28 22.34 -9.12 1.15
C PRO A 28 21.27 -8.30 1.88
N GLY A 29 20.82 -7.19 1.30
CA GLY A 29 20.12 -6.10 2.00
C GLY A 29 21.04 -5.33 2.93
N ARG A 30 20.48 -4.72 3.97
CA ARG A 30 21.21 -3.70 4.74
C ARG A 30 22.37 -4.28 5.58
N PRO A 31 23.61 -3.75 5.44
CA PRO A 31 24.72 -4.13 6.29
C PRO A 31 24.44 -3.80 7.77
N ASN A 32 24.77 -4.73 8.66
CA ASN A 32 24.70 -4.52 10.10
C ASN A 32 25.86 -5.21 10.82
N LYS A 33 26.19 -4.72 12.01
CA LYS A 33 27.33 -5.20 12.81
C LYS A 33 27.20 -6.65 13.26
N SER A 34 25.99 -7.20 13.30
CA SER A 34 25.71 -8.58 13.70
C SER A 34 25.89 -9.62 12.59
N GLY A 35 26.13 -9.19 11.34
CA GLY A 35 26.26 -10.10 10.19
C GLY A 35 24.95 -10.76 9.75
N ILE A 36 23.82 -10.33 10.31
CA ILE A 36 22.48 -10.76 9.93
C ILE A 36 22.21 -10.28 8.51
N LYS A 37 21.60 -11.11 7.67
CA LYS A 37 21.27 -10.74 6.29
C LYS A 37 19.78 -10.58 6.13
N GLU A 38 19.37 -9.42 5.64
CA GLU A 38 17.96 -9.11 5.40
C GLU A 38 17.31 -10.13 4.48
N LYS A 39 18.00 -10.44 3.38
CA LYS A 39 17.51 -11.35 2.34
C LYS A 39 17.10 -12.73 2.87
N ASP A 40 17.73 -13.20 3.93
CA ASP A 40 17.47 -14.51 4.53
C ASP A 40 16.23 -14.43 5.44
N ILE A 41 16.12 -13.37 6.25
CA ILE A 41 14.95 -13.11 7.10
C ILE A 41 13.69 -12.98 6.24
N VAL A 42 13.72 -12.11 5.23
CA VAL A 42 12.53 -11.80 4.43
C VAL A 42 12.13 -12.98 3.54
N LEU A 43 13.08 -13.80 3.09
CA LEU A 43 12.78 -15.05 2.37
C LEU A 43 12.04 -16.04 3.27
N ASN A 44 12.51 -16.25 4.50
CA ASN A 44 11.87 -17.17 5.43
C ASN A 44 10.44 -16.73 5.80
N ILE A 45 10.25 -15.43 6.04
CA ILE A 45 8.92 -14.85 6.29
C ILE A 45 8.01 -15.04 5.07
N ALA A 46 8.50 -14.74 3.87
CA ALA A 46 7.75 -14.88 2.63
C ALA A 46 7.31 -16.33 2.39
N LEU A 47 8.22 -17.30 2.51
CA LEU A 47 7.92 -18.72 2.30
C LEU A 47 6.86 -19.23 3.27
N ASP A 48 6.98 -18.91 4.57
CA ASP A 48 6.00 -19.31 5.58
C ASP A 48 4.64 -18.63 5.37
N LEU A 49 4.62 -17.32 5.05
CA LEU A 49 3.40 -16.59 4.70
C LEU A 49 2.69 -17.23 3.51
N GLY A 50 3.43 -17.50 2.42
CA GLY A 50 2.84 -18.08 1.23
C GLY A 50 2.33 -19.51 1.43
N LYS A 51 2.98 -20.31 2.29
CA LYS A 51 2.44 -21.62 2.71
C LYS A 51 1.07 -21.48 3.39
N LYS A 52 0.92 -20.54 4.32
CA LYS A 52 -0.37 -20.28 4.99
C LYS A 52 -1.44 -19.82 4.01
N LEU A 53 -1.10 -18.89 3.12
CA LEU A 53 -2.04 -18.37 2.11
C LEU A 53 -2.49 -19.46 1.13
N ARG A 54 -1.59 -20.33 0.65
CA ARG A 54 -1.95 -21.48 -0.19
C ARG A 54 -2.93 -22.41 0.51
N ASN A 55 -2.66 -22.74 1.78
CA ASN A 55 -3.54 -23.59 2.59
C ASN A 55 -4.94 -22.98 2.79
N SER A 56 -5.09 -21.67 2.64
CA SER A 56 -6.36 -20.95 2.75
C SER A 56 -7.04 -20.67 1.39
N GLY A 57 -6.66 -21.42 0.35
CA GLY A 57 -7.29 -21.39 -0.96
C GLY A 57 -6.86 -20.23 -1.87
N ASN A 58 -5.71 -19.60 -1.59
CA ASN A 58 -5.14 -18.57 -2.46
C ASN A 58 -4.15 -19.17 -3.47
N GLU A 59 -4.07 -18.55 -4.65
CA GLU A 59 -2.95 -18.77 -5.55
C GLU A 59 -1.78 -17.87 -5.10
N VAL A 60 -0.61 -18.46 -4.85
CA VAL A 60 0.56 -17.70 -4.35
C VAL A 60 1.73 -17.86 -5.29
N ILE A 61 2.23 -16.73 -5.75
CA ILE A 61 3.38 -16.59 -6.64
C ILE A 61 4.48 -15.88 -5.85
N TYR A 62 5.68 -16.43 -5.82
CA TYR A 62 6.84 -15.77 -5.22
C TYR A 62 7.61 -15.05 -6.31
N THR A 63 8.12 -13.85 -6.04
CA THR A 63 9.16 -13.29 -6.93
C THR A 63 10.40 -14.18 -6.87
N ARG A 64 10.81 -14.58 -5.66
CA ARG A 64 11.83 -15.60 -5.40
C ARG A 64 11.44 -16.52 -4.23
N ASP A 65 11.76 -17.80 -4.36
CA ASP A 65 11.59 -18.84 -3.33
C ASP A 65 12.94 -19.43 -2.86
N LYS A 66 14.03 -18.86 -3.35
CA LYS A 66 15.42 -19.20 -3.03
C LYS A 66 16.31 -17.95 -2.98
N ASP A 67 17.56 -18.11 -2.58
CA ASP A 67 18.54 -17.02 -2.52
C ASP A 67 19.08 -16.68 -3.93
N VAL A 68 18.28 -15.93 -4.70
CA VAL A 68 18.65 -15.41 -6.02
C VAL A 68 18.41 -13.92 -6.09
N PHE A 69 19.26 -13.24 -6.87
CA PHE A 69 19.08 -11.82 -7.16
C PHE A 69 18.03 -11.63 -8.25
N LEU A 70 17.06 -10.75 -8.00
CA LEU A 70 16.09 -10.28 -8.99
C LEU A 70 16.08 -8.76 -9.02
N THR A 71 16.05 -8.22 -10.23
CA THR A 71 15.93 -6.78 -10.47
C THR A 71 14.56 -6.28 -10.05
N LEU A 72 14.44 -4.98 -9.73
CA LEU A 72 13.13 -4.41 -9.41
C LEU A 72 12.15 -4.57 -10.58
N ARG A 73 12.64 -4.43 -11.82
CA ARG A 73 11.88 -4.71 -13.06
C ARG A 73 11.34 -6.12 -13.13
N GLN A 74 12.15 -7.13 -12.81
CA GLN A 74 11.70 -8.53 -12.82
C GLN A 74 10.61 -8.78 -11.78
N ARG A 75 10.72 -8.20 -10.58
CA ARG A 75 9.72 -8.34 -9.51
C ARG A 75 8.35 -7.79 -9.94
N ALA A 76 8.35 -6.57 -10.48
CA ALA A 76 7.13 -5.95 -10.99
C ALA A 76 6.56 -6.71 -12.20
N LYS A 77 7.44 -7.16 -13.11
CA LYS A 77 7.04 -7.97 -14.28
C LYS A 77 6.33 -9.26 -13.86
N ILE A 78 6.86 -10.00 -12.88
CA ILE A 78 6.23 -11.21 -12.34
C ILE A 78 4.83 -10.90 -11.83
N ALA A 79 4.66 -9.81 -11.09
CA ALA A 79 3.36 -9.43 -10.54
C ALA A 79 2.33 -9.07 -11.62
N ASN A 80 2.76 -8.33 -12.64
CA ASN A 80 1.91 -7.88 -13.73
C ASN A 80 1.57 -9.01 -14.72
N GLU A 81 2.53 -9.86 -15.10
CA GLU A 81 2.28 -11.02 -15.97
C GLU A 81 1.39 -12.07 -15.29
N ALA A 82 1.47 -12.16 -13.97
CA ALA A 82 0.59 -13.00 -13.18
C ALA A 82 -0.86 -12.49 -13.17
N ASP A 83 -1.12 -11.21 -13.49
CA ASP A 83 -2.41 -10.56 -13.24
C ASP A 83 -2.85 -10.76 -11.79
N ALA A 84 -1.95 -10.41 -10.86
CA ALA A 84 -2.15 -10.62 -9.44
C ALA A 84 -3.22 -9.67 -8.87
N ASP A 85 -4.02 -10.17 -7.93
CA ASP A 85 -5.00 -9.37 -7.19
C ASP A 85 -4.36 -8.55 -6.06
N LEU A 86 -3.14 -8.93 -5.64
CA LEU A 86 -2.40 -8.29 -4.55
C LEU A 86 -0.89 -8.53 -4.68
N PHE A 87 -0.10 -7.47 -4.47
CA PHE A 87 1.35 -7.52 -4.37
C PHE A 87 1.83 -7.12 -2.96
N ILE A 88 2.70 -7.91 -2.36
CA ILE A 88 3.28 -7.65 -1.03
C ILE A 88 4.79 -7.80 -1.12
N SER A 89 5.53 -6.73 -0.85
CA SER A 89 6.98 -6.77 -0.69
C SER A 89 7.37 -6.73 0.78
N ILE A 90 8.27 -7.61 1.20
CA ILE A 90 8.71 -7.79 2.60
C ILE A 90 10.18 -7.41 2.72
N HIS A 91 10.44 -6.45 3.61
CA HIS A 91 11.74 -5.86 3.92
C HIS A 91 11.95 -5.76 5.44
N CYS A 92 13.18 -5.50 5.85
CA CYS A 92 13.53 -5.11 7.22
C CYS A 92 14.45 -3.90 7.22
N ASN A 93 13.93 -2.79 7.73
CA ASN A 93 14.61 -1.51 7.73
C ASN A 93 15.98 -1.52 8.43
N ALA A 94 16.76 -0.49 8.13
CA ALA A 94 18.00 -0.17 8.81
C ALA A 94 18.20 1.35 8.92
N PHE A 95 18.66 1.77 10.09
CA PHE A 95 18.95 3.17 10.38
C PHE A 95 20.30 3.33 11.08
N HIS A 96 20.92 4.51 10.89
CA HIS A 96 22.24 4.82 11.46
C HIS A 96 22.19 4.91 13.00
N ASP A 97 21.10 5.46 13.56
CA ASP A 97 20.84 5.39 14.98
C ASP A 97 20.23 4.02 15.34
N HIS A 98 21.04 3.19 15.99
CA HIS A 98 20.68 1.85 16.46
C HIS A 98 19.56 1.85 17.53
N LYS A 99 19.15 3.02 18.05
CA LYS A 99 18.01 3.15 18.96
C LYS A 99 16.67 3.18 18.23
N VAL A 100 16.64 3.43 16.92
CA VAL A 100 15.40 3.45 16.14
C VAL A 100 14.82 2.05 16.05
N TYR A 101 13.52 1.93 16.29
CA TYR A 101 12.81 0.66 16.29
C TYR A 101 11.35 0.83 15.85
N GLY A 102 10.69 -0.30 15.57
CA GLY A 102 9.29 -0.40 15.17
C GLY A 102 9.10 -0.83 13.72
N SER A 103 7.86 -1.01 13.32
CA SER A 103 7.46 -1.40 11.96
C SER A 103 6.85 -0.22 11.22
N GLU A 104 6.96 -0.23 9.90
CA GLU A 104 6.26 0.69 9.00
C GLU A 104 5.79 -0.06 7.75
N THR A 105 4.70 0.42 7.14
CA THR A 105 4.22 -0.15 5.87
C THR A 105 4.04 1.00 4.89
N PHE A 106 4.60 0.83 3.70
CA PHE A 106 4.54 1.81 2.63
C PHE A 106 3.55 1.40 1.56
N VAL A 107 2.89 2.40 1.01
CA VAL A 107 2.12 2.33 -0.24
C VAL A 107 2.74 3.32 -1.21
N TYR A 108 2.48 3.16 -2.50
CA TYR A 108 2.95 4.13 -3.49
C TYR A 108 2.31 5.51 -3.24
N GLY A 109 3.09 6.58 -3.39
CA GLY A 109 2.54 7.93 -3.44
C GLY A 109 3.57 9.01 -3.74
N LEU A 110 3.10 10.05 -4.44
CA LEU A 110 3.92 11.17 -4.93
C LEU A 110 4.24 12.21 -3.84
N HIS A 111 3.50 12.21 -2.73
CA HIS A 111 3.70 13.12 -1.60
C HIS A 111 4.59 12.47 -0.53
N VAL A 112 5.89 12.70 -0.67
CA VAL A 112 6.92 12.03 0.14
C VAL A 112 7.50 13.00 1.17
N SER A 113 7.48 12.62 2.46
CA SER A 113 8.28 13.31 3.48
C SER A 113 9.76 12.93 3.34
N LYS A 114 10.71 13.82 3.70
CA LYS A 114 12.15 13.56 3.55
C LYS A 114 12.59 12.21 4.13
N ALA A 115 12.10 11.84 5.31
CA ALA A 115 12.43 10.57 5.94
C ALA A 115 11.91 9.34 5.16
N ASN A 116 10.76 9.43 4.51
CA ASN A 116 10.23 8.36 3.66
C ASN A 116 11.02 8.26 2.35
N PHE A 117 11.49 9.40 1.85
CA PHE A 117 12.30 9.47 0.63
C PHE A 117 13.63 8.74 0.84
N ASP A 118 14.28 8.92 1.99
CA ASP A 118 15.56 8.26 2.28
C ASP A 118 15.43 6.73 2.31
N VAL A 119 14.30 6.17 2.76
CA VAL A 119 14.04 4.72 2.72
C VAL A 119 13.81 4.25 1.29
N ALA A 120 13.00 4.97 0.50
CA ALA A 120 12.76 4.60 -0.89
C ALA A 120 14.03 4.70 -1.75
N LEU A 121 14.86 5.73 -1.55
CA LEU A 121 16.11 5.89 -2.27
C LEU A 121 17.02 4.69 -2.01
N LYS A 122 17.17 4.34 -0.74
CA LYS A 122 17.87 3.17 -0.25
C LYS A 122 17.37 1.87 -0.89
N GLU A 123 16.07 1.60 -0.89
CA GLU A 123 15.55 0.35 -1.50
C GLU A 123 15.67 0.35 -3.03
N ASN A 124 15.69 1.53 -3.65
CA ASN A 124 15.93 1.67 -5.08
C ASN A 124 17.43 1.58 -5.45
N GLU A 125 18.39 1.73 -4.53
CA GLU A 125 19.84 1.66 -4.82
C GLU A 125 20.28 0.29 -5.37
N VAL A 126 19.47 -0.76 -5.17
CA VAL A 126 19.73 -2.10 -5.72
C VAL A 126 19.85 -2.09 -7.26
N ILE A 127 19.29 -1.09 -7.95
CA ILE A 127 19.41 -0.94 -9.41
C ILE A 127 20.87 -0.85 -9.86
N PHE A 128 21.76 -0.27 -9.04
CA PHE A 128 23.18 -0.11 -9.38
C PHE A 128 23.95 -1.43 -9.38
N LEU A 129 23.33 -2.52 -8.93
CA LEU A 129 23.90 -3.86 -9.03
C LEU A 129 23.64 -4.51 -10.40
N GLU A 130 22.84 -3.91 -11.28
CA GLU A 130 22.49 -4.46 -12.59
C GLU A 130 23.49 -4.04 -13.69
N GLU A 131 23.91 -4.97 -14.56
CA GLU A 131 24.91 -4.70 -15.61
C GLU A 131 24.45 -3.61 -16.61
N ASN A 132 23.14 -3.50 -16.86
CA ASN A 132 22.54 -2.56 -17.82
C ASN A 132 21.61 -1.53 -17.13
N TYR A 133 21.92 -1.12 -15.90
CA TYR A 133 21.02 -0.22 -15.14
C TYR A 133 20.77 1.12 -15.86
N GLU A 134 21.77 1.66 -16.56
CA GLU A 134 21.65 2.96 -17.26
C GLU A 134 20.59 2.91 -18.37
N GLU A 135 20.53 1.84 -19.16
CA GLU A 135 19.53 1.63 -20.21
C GLU A 135 18.17 1.23 -19.60
N ASN A 136 18.18 0.34 -18.60
CA ASN A 136 16.96 -0.22 -17.99
C ASN A 136 16.11 0.80 -17.24
N TYR A 137 16.75 1.86 -16.73
CA TYR A 137 16.13 2.89 -15.90
C TYR A 137 16.30 4.30 -16.50
N GLN A 138 16.68 4.40 -17.78
CA GLN A 138 16.75 5.67 -18.48
C GLN A 138 15.39 6.39 -18.43
N GLY A 139 15.38 7.62 -17.92
CA GLY A 139 14.14 8.39 -17.75
C GLY A 139 13.32 8.04 -16.50
N PHE A 140 13.79 7.13 -15.64
CA PHE A 140 13.23 6.97 -14.30
C PHE A 140 13.69 8.14 -13.42
N ASP A 141 12.87 9.19 -13.37
CA ASP A 141 12.91 10.13 -12.26
C ASP A 141 11.72 9.80 -11.34
N PRO A 142 11.96 9.44 -10.06
CA PRO A 142 10.90 9.17 -9.08
C PRO A 142 9.99 10.39 -8.82
N LYS A 143 10.27 11.54 -9.44
CA LYS A 143 9.49 12.78 -9.45
C LYS A 143 8.90 13.14 -10.83
N SER A 144 9.18 12.37 -11.88
CA SER A 144 8.82 12.67 -13.27
C SER A 144 7.57 11.88 -13.70
N PRO A 145 6.46 12.54 -14.10
CA PRO A 145 5.19 11.90 -14.46
C PRO A 145 5.13 11.12 -15.80
N GLU A 146 6.23 10.92 -16.54
CA GLU A 146 6.19 10.70 -17.99
C GLU A 146 6.12 9.25 -18.53
N SER A 147 5.69 8.24 -17.77
CA SER A 147 5.38 6.91 -18.39
C SER A 147 4.08 6.27 -17.91
N LEU A 148 3.20 7.09 -17.32
CA LEU A 148 2.43 6.60 -16.20
C LEU A 148 0.92 6.85 -16.28
N ILE A 149 0.33 7.24 -17.40
CA ILE A 149 -1.10 7.64 -17.34
C ILE A 149 -1.99 6.44 -16.95
N GLY A 150 -1.84 5.27 -17.57
CA GLY A 150 -2.62 4.07 -17.21
C GLY A 150 -2.25 3.50 -15.83
N LEU A 151 -0.96 3.43 -15.52
CA LEU A 151 -0.44 2.86 -14.28
C LEU A 151 -0.69 3.77 -13.05
N THR A 152 -0.56 5.10 -13.20
CA THR A 152 -0.97 6.08 -12.17
C THR A 152 -2.45 5.96 -11.88
N LEU A 153 -3.30 5.84 -12.92
CA LEU A 153 -4.74 5.74 -12.73
C LEU A 153 -5.13 4.47 -11.97
N MET A 154 -4.52 3.33 -12.30
CA MET A 154 -4.72 2.08 -11.54
C MET A 154 -4.19 2.21 -10.12
N GLN A 155 -3.04 2.85 -9.91
CA GLN A 155 -2.51 3.09 -8.57
C GLN A 155 -3.40 4.01 -7.74
N GLU A 156 -3.98 5.05 -8.32
CA GLU A 156 -4.97 5.89 -7.65
C GLU A 156 -6.21 5.09 -7.26
N GLU A 157 -6.68 4.16 -8.12
CA GLU A 157 -7.82 3.29 -7.83
C GLU A 157 -7.54 2.29 -6.70
N TYR A 158 -6.33 1.75 -6.65
CA TYR A 158 -5.91 0.77 -5.64
C TYR A 158 -5.24 1.36 -4.41
N LEU A 159 -5.04 2.68 -4.34
CA LEU A 159 -4.39 3.35 -3.22
C LEU A 159 -5.15 3.12 -1.91
N ASP A 160 -6.48 3.30 -1.92
CA ASP A 160 -7.31 3.10 -0.72
C ASP A 160 -7.28 1.63 -0.25
N GLN A 161 -7.25 0.68 -1.19
CA GLN A 161 -7.12 -0.75 -0.89
C GLN A 161 -5.74 -1.08 -0.30
N SER A 162 -4.68 -0.48 -0.84
CA SER A 162 -3.31 -0.62 -0.35
C SER A 162 -3.16 -0.02 1.06
N ILE A 163 -3.74 1.17 1.30
CA ILE A 163 -3.77 1.81 2.62
C ILE A 163 -4.54 0.94 3.62
N LEU A 164 -5.68 0.36 3.21
CA LEU A 164 -6.48 -0.51 4.06
C LEU A 164 -5.67 -1.74 4.50
N LEU A 165 -5.06 -2.46 3.56
CA LEU A 165 -4.22 -3.62 3.89
C LEU A 165 -3.03 -3.20 4.78
N ALA A 166 -2.34 -2.11 4.42
CA ALA A 166 -1.21 -1.60 5.18
C ALA A 166 -1.60 -1.25 6.63
N SER A 167 -2.82 -0.70 6.83
CA SER A 167 -3.35 -0.41 8.15
C SER A 167 -3.58 -1.67 8.98
N PHE A 168 -4.14 -2.73 8.38
CA PHE A 168 -4.31 -4.01 9.07
C PHE A 168 -2.99 -4.64 9.46
N VAL A 169 -1.97 -4.57 8.60
CA VAL A 169 -0.62 -5.05 8.95
C VAL A 169 -0.06 -4.29 10.16
N GLN A 170 -0.12 -2.95 10.14
CA GLN A 170 0.41 -2.14 11.25
C GLN A 170 -0.38 -2.30 12.54
N ASP A 171 -1.70 -2.46 12.47
CA ASP A 171 -2.55 -2.73 13.63
C ASP A 171 -2.23 -4.08 14.24
N ASN A 172 -2.08 -5.14 13.43
CA ASN A 172 -1.73 -6.46 13.95
C ASN A 172 -0.32 -6.47 14.57
N PHE A 173 0.67 -5.83 13.94
CA PHE A 173 2.01 -5.69 14.53
C PHE A 173 1.98 -4.95 15.88
N ARG A 174 1.15 -3.92 16.01
CA ARG A 174 0.97 -3.18 17.26
C ARG A 174 0.30 -4.04 18.33
N ASN A 175 -0.84 -4.62 18.00
CA ASN A 175 -1.75 -5.22 18.98
C ASN A 175 -1.32 -6.64 19.38
N ASP A 176 -0.81 -7.41 18.43
CA ASP A 176 -0.52 -8.84 18.63
C ASP A 176 0.96 -9.06 18.98
N LEU A 177 1.85 -8.26 18.39
CA LEU A 177 3.30 -8.42 18.54
C LEU A 177 3.96 -7.33 19.41
N ASN A 178 3.17 -6.39 19.93
CA ASN A 178 3.63 -5.25 20.74
C ASN A 178 4.77 -4.45 20.07
N ARG A 179 4.76 -4.36 18.74
CA ARG A 179 5.75 -3.61 17.98
C ARG A 179 5.37 -2.14 17.94
N LYS A 180 6.37 -1.24 17.90
CA LYS A 180 6.11 0.19 17.73
C LYS A 180 5.55 0.45 16.34
N ASN A 181 4.30 0.88 16.27
CA ASN A 181 3.64 1.29 15.03
C ASN A 181 4.19 2.66 14.57
N ARG A 182 4.84 2.69 13.40
CA ARG A 182 5.36 3.93 12.78
C ARG A 182 4.49 4.41 11.62
N GLY A 183 3.33 3.77 11.44
CA GLY A 183 2.25 4.18 10.56
C GLY A 183 2.35 3.63 9.14
N VAL A 184 1.28 3.89 8.39
CA VAL A 184 1.24 3.73 6.94
C VAL A 184 1.79 4.99 6.29
N LYS A 185 2.68 4.83 5.32
CA LYS A 185 3.43 5.91 4.69
C LYS A 185 3.33 5.84 3.16
N GLN A 186 3.44 6.99 2.52
CA GLN A 186 3.58 7.08 1.06
C GLN A 186 5.04 7.38 0.71
N SER A 187 5.56 6.67 -0.29
CA SER A 187 6.88 6.93 -0.87
C SER A 187 7.02 6.40 -2.30
N GLY A 188 8.02 6.91 -3.03
CA GLY A 188 8.31 6.55 -4.42
C GLY A 188 9.17 5.29 -4.57
N PHE A 189 8.69 4.14 -4.06
CA PHE A 189 9.36 2.85 -4.30
C PHE A 189 9.14 2.41 -5.73
N TRP A 190 10.23 2.08 -6.45
CA TRP A 190 10.15 1.69 -7.86
C TRP A 190 9.26 0.47 -8.05
N VAL A 191 9.35 -0.52 -7.16
CA VAL A 191 8.57 -1.76 -7.27
C VAL A 191 7.07 -1.53 -7.11
N LEU A 192 6.64 -0.70 -6.15
CA LEU A 192 5.22 -0.37 -5.95
C LEU A 192 4.68 0.48 -7.10
N HIS A 193 5.52 1.37 -7.62
CA HIS A 193 5.22 2.19 -8.79
C HIS A 193 5.06 1.37 -10.09
N ASN A 194 5.64 0.18 -10.18
CA ASN A 194 5.59 -0.63 -11.40
C ASN A 194 4.65 -1.83 -11.30
N THR A 195 3.88 -1.94 -10.22
CA THR A 195 2.80 -2.92 -10.03
C THR A 195 1.44 -2.26 -10.16
N TYR A 196 0.53 -2.83 -10.96
CA TYR A 196 -0.76 -2.18 -11.24
C TYR A 196 -1.91 -2.61 -10.32
N MET A 197 -1.69 -3.55 -9.41
CA MET A 197 -2.67 -4.03 -8.42
C MET A 197 -2.43 -3.37 -7.04
N PRO A 198 -3.31 -3.56 -6.02
CA PRO A 198 -3.02 -3.15 -4.65
C PRO A 198 -1.65 -3.66 -4.22
N SER A 199 -0.80 -2.76 -3.73
CA SER A 199 0.60 -3.05 -3.45
C SER A 199 1.07 -2.39 -2.16
N ILE A 200 1.76 -3.17 -1.33
CA ILE A 200 2.37 -2.67 -0.09
C ILE A 200 3.82 -3.14 0.03
N LEU A 201 4.66 -2.32 0.66
CA LEU A 201 6.01 -2.70 1.10
C LEU A 201 6.04 -2.65 2.63
N ILE A 202 6.38 -3.77 3.26
CA ILE A 202 6.39 -3.92 4.71
C ILE A 202 7.83 -3.83 5.19
N GLU A 203 8.11 -2.85 6.04
CA GLU A 203 9.31 -2.83 6.87
C GLU A 203 9.00 -3.48 8.21
N ALA A 204 9.35 -4.76 8.33
CA ALA A 204 8.95 -5.56 9.49
C ALA A 204 9.58 -5.07 10.80
N GLY A 205 10.77 -4.47 10.75
CA GLY A 205 11.50 -3.89 11.89
C GLY A 205 12.90 -3.41 11.53
N PHE A 206 13.60 -2.76 12.46
CA PHE A 206 14.95 -2.23 12.23
C PHE A 206 16.04 -3.25 12.61
N MET A 207 16.68 -3.90 11.64
CA MET A 207 17.74 -4.90 11.91
C MET A 207 18.95 -4.31 12.63
N THR A 208 19.21 -3.00 12.46
CA THR A 208 20.31 -2.32 13.15
C THR A 208 20.05 -2.14 14.65
N ASN A 209 18.80 -2.21 15.10
CA ASN A 209 18.48 -2.23 16.52
C ASN A 209 18.77 -3.62 17.09
N PRO A 210 19.59 -3.77 18.14
CA PRO A 210 20.00 -5.10 18.64
C PRO A 210 18.82 -5.99 19.08
N LYS A 211 17.79 -5.41 19.70
CA LYS A 211 16.61 -6.18 20.15
C LYS A 211 15.74 -6.59 18.98
N GLU A 212 15.49 -5.68 18.03
CA GLU A 212 14.70 -6.02 16.84
C GLU A 212 15.45 -6.96 15.92
N GLY A 213 16.74 -6.75 15.66
CA GLY A 213 17.57 -7.65 14.87
C GLY A 213 17.58 -9.08 15.41
N ALA A 214 17.72 -9.26 16.73
CA ALA A 214 17.62 -10.58 17.36
C ALA A 214 16.23 -11.22 17.17
N TYR A 215 15.16 -10.43 17.29
CA TYR A 215 13.78 -10.89 17.08
C TYR A 215 13.52 -11.29 15.62
N LEU A 216 13.84 -10.41 14.67
CA LEU A 216 13.68 -10.59 13.23
C LEU A 216 14.49 -11.79 12.72
N ASN A 217 15.68 -12.02 13.29
CA ASN A 217 16.52 -13.16 12.93
C ASN A 217 16.09 -14.48 13.60
N SER A 218 15.20 -14.43 14.60
CA SER A 218 14.72 -15.64 15.27
C SER A 218 13.61 -16.32 14.48
N LYS A 219 13.61 -17.66 14.49
CA LYS A 219 12.53 -18.45 13.90
C LYS A 219 11.16 -18.08 14.49
N LYS A 220 11.09 -17.83 15.81
CA LYS A 220 9.87 -17.40 16.48
C LYS A 220 9.35 -16.07 15.91
N GLY A 221 10.20 -15.05 15.82
CA GLY A 221 9.82 -13.74 15.30
C GLY A 221 9.39 -13.78 13.85
N GLN A 222 10.06 -14.57 13.01
CA GLN A 222 9.68 -14.75 11.60
C GLN A 222 8.29 -15.38 11.45
N LEU A 223 7.98 -16.41 12.27
CA LEU A 223 6.66 -17.05 12.28
C LEU A 223 5.55 -16.13 12.82
N GLU A 224 5.86 -15.33 13.84
CA GLU A 224 4.93 -14.35 14.40
C GLU A 224 4.60 -13.24 13.38
N ILE A 225 5.62 -12.73 12.68
CA ILE A 225 5.44 -11.73 11.62
C ILE A 225 4.62 -12.30 10.47
N SER A 226 4.95 -13.49 9.97
CA SER A 226 4.20 -14.12 8.87
C SER A 226 2.75 -14.41 9.24
N ASN A 227 2.46 -14.86 10.48
CA ASN A 227 1.09 -15.03 10.99
C ASN A 227 0.34 -13.71 11.01
N SER A 228 0.96 -12.65 11.53
CA SER A 228 0.36 -11.31 11.63
C SER A 228 0.02 -10.72 10.26
N ILE A 229 0.91 -10.89 9.26
CA ILE A 229 0.67 -10.49 7.87
C ILE A 229 -0.44 -11.35 7.24
N TYR A 230 -0.43 -12.67 7.48
CA TYR A 230 -1.49 -13.57 7.00
C TYR A 230 -2.87 -13.12 7.49
N ASP A 231 -3.03 -12.85 8.78
CA ASP A 231 -4.30 -12.40 9.37
C ASP A 231 -4.76 -11.06 8.78
N ALA A 232 -3.82 -10.14 8.52
CA ALA A 232 -4.11 -8.87 7.86
C ALA A 232 -4.64 -9.06 6.43
N ILE A 233 -4.06 -9.99 5.66
CA ILE A 233 -4.52 -10.33 4.30
C ILE A 233 -5.90 -10.98 4.33
N ILE A 234 -6.16 -11.91 5.25
CA ILE A 234 -7.48 -12.53 5.38
C ILE A 234 -8.54 -11.48 5.76
N LYS A 235 -8.20 -10.56 6.66
CA LYS A 235 -9.08 -9.44 7.05
C LYS A 235 -9.34 -8.50 5.87
N TYR A 236 -8.30 -8.17 5.10
CA TYR A 236 -8.39 -7.37 3.88
C TYR A 236 -9.29 -8.03 2.83
N LYS A 237 -9.05 -9.30 2.51
CA LYS A 237 -9.86 -10.08 1.56
C LYS A 237 -11.33 -10.09 1.96
N LYS A 238 -11.64 -10.28 3.24
CA LYS A 238 -13.01 -10.17 3.75
C LYS A 238 -13.57 -8.79 3.48
N ALA A 239 -12.85 -7.73 3.86
CA ALA A 239 -13.30 -6.35 3.67
C ALA A 239 -13.64 -6.04 2.19
N ILE A 240 -12.78 -6.45 1.24
CA ILE A 240 -13.03 -6.22 -0.19
C ILE A 240 -14.08 -7.17 -0.79
N ASN A 241 -14.20 -8.41 -0.31
CA ASN A 241 -15.24 -9.34 -0.79
C ASN A 241 -16.64 -8.99 -0.28
N TYR A 242 -16.76 -8.39 0.91
CA TYR A 242 -18.02 -7.81 1.39
C TYR A 242 -18.39 -6.50 0.66
N SER A 243 -17.48 -5.93 -0.14
CA SER A 243 -17.69 -4.66 -0.85
C SER A 243 -18.49 -4.79 -2.17
N GLY A 244 -19.16 -5.93 -2.40
CA GLY A 244 -20.19 -6.07 -3.45
C GLY A 244 -21.38 -5.11 -3.28
N ASP A 245 -21.57 -4.58 -2.08
CA ASP A 245 -22.40 -3.42 -1.77
C ASP A 245 -22.07 -3.00 -0.33
N PHE A 246 -21.08 -2.13 -0.07
CA PHE A 246 -21.02 -1.17 1.07
C PHE A 246 -19.66 -0.43 1.14
N GLU A 247 -19.72 0.88 1.38
CA GLU A 247 -18.59 1.77 1.66
C GLU A 247 -17.77 1.31 2.88
N ILE A 248 -16.44 1.19 2.71
CA ILE A 248 -15.50 0.79 3.75
C ILE A 248 -15.42 1.86 4.86
N LYS A 249 -15.68 1.46 6.12
CA LYS A 249 -15.39 2.25 7.32
C LYS A 249 -14.15 1.68 8.03
N PRO A 250 -12.96 2.24 7.83
CA PRO A 250 -11.78 1.85 8.60
C PRO A 250 -11.92 2.37 10.04
N ASN A 251 -11.64 1.51 11.01
CA ASN A 251 -11.54 1.87 12.42
C ASN A 251 -10.21 2.60 12.64
N ILE A 252 -10.14 3.85 12.18
CA ILE A 252 -9.01 4.76 12.39
C ILE A 252 -9.18 5.34 13.78
N GLN A 253 -8.14 5.36 14.59
CA GLN A 253 -8.17 6.08 15.85
C GLN A 253 -8.43 7.58 15.57
N ASN A 254 -9.66 8.06 15.86
CA ASN A 254 -10.23 9.42 15.70
C ASN A 254 -9.37 10.44 14.91
N SER A 255 -9.04 10.13 13.66
CA SER A 255 -8.27 11.04 12.80
C SER A 255 -9.23 11.60 11.76
N ILE A 256 -9.88 12.71 12.11
CA ILE A 256 -10.75 13.44 11.21
C ILE A 256 -9.91 13.93 10.03
N THR A 257 -10.30 13.53 8.83
CA THR A 257 -9.77 14.09 7.58
C THR A 257 -10.83 15.00 6.98
N TYR A 258 -10.49 16.26 6.78
CA TYR A 258 -11.38 17.21 6.14
C TYR A 258 -11.18 17.21 4.63
N LYS A 259 -12.27 17.30 3.87
CA LYS A 259 -12.26 17.48 2.41
C LYS A 259 -13.18 18.63 2.01
N VAL A 260 -12.93 19.25 0.85
CA VAL A 260 -13.84 20.25 0.28
C VAL A 260 -14.78 19.57 -0.70
N GLN A 261 -16.05 19.41 -0.39
CA GLN A 261 -17.02 18.90 -1.37
C GLN A 261 -17.32 19.99 -2.40
N ILE A 262 -17.18 19.67 -3.68
CA ILE A 262 -17.31 20.61 -4.80
C ILE A 262 -18.48 20.29 -5.74
N ALA A 263 -18.91 19.03 -5.79
CA ALA A 263 -20.06 18.62 -6.60
C ALA A 263 -20.72 17.36 -6.05
N ALA A 264 -21.98 17.14 -6.42
CA ALA A 264 -22.69 15.89 -6.21
C ALA A 264 -23.66 15.63 -7.37
N GLY A 265 -23.84 14.38 -7.80
CA GLY A 265 -24.78 14.06 -8.87
C GLY A 265 -24.94 12.57 -9.14
N LYS A 266 -26.02 12.20 -9.84
CA LYS A 266 -26.31 10.81 -10.22
C LYS A 266 -25.39 10.28 -11.33
N ARG A 267 -24.92 11.17 -12.19
CA ARG A 267 -24.00 10.84 -13.28
C ARG A 267 -22.57 10.76 -12.75
N ARG A 268 -21.89 9.66 -13.08
CA ARG A 268 -20.45 9.53 -12.83
C ARG A 268 -19.69 10.47 -13.76
N LEU A 269 -18.85 11.32 -13.17
CA LEU A 269 -17.89 12.18 -13.83
C LEU A 269 -16.50 11.63 -13.54
N GLU A 270 -15.63 11.67 -14.53
CA GLU A 270 -14.22 11.33 -14.37
C GLU A 270 -13.50 12.41 -13.57
N LEU A 271 -12.55 12.03 -12.73
CA LEU A 271 -11.76 12.91 -11.86
C LEU A 271 -10.68 13.68 -12.64
N LYS A 272 -11.09 14.34 -13.72
CA LYS A 272 -10.23 15.13 -14.60
C LYS A 272 -10.46 16.60 -14.37
N SER A 273 -9.39 17.39 -14.33
CA SER A 273 -9.44 18.82 -14.02
C SER A 273 -10.40 19.61 -14.93
N TYR A 274 -10.54 19.22 -16.21
CA TYR A 274 -11.50 19.85 -17.13
C TYR A 274 -12.97 19.66 -16.70
N ASN A 275 -13.31 18.55 -16.04
CA ASN A 275 -14.66 18.35 -15.45
C ASN A 275 -14.87 19.20 -14.20
N PHE A 276 -13.78 19.74 -13.61
CA PHE A 276 -13.79 20.46 -12.35
C PHE A 276 -13.07 21.82 -12.43
N LYS A 277 -13.23 22.54 -13.54
CA LYS A 277 -12.74 23.92 -13.72
C LYS A 277 -11.25 24.11 -13.39
N GLY A 278 -10.43 23.14 -13.75
CA GLY A 278 -8.98 23.17 -13.54
C GLY A 278 -8.52 22.70 -12.16
N LEU A 279 -9.41 22.37 -11.22
CA LEU A 279 -9.01 21.82 -9.94
C LEU A 279 -8.36 20.43 -10.10
N SER A 280 -7.24 20.22 -9.41
CA SER A 280 -6.54 18.94 -9.26
C SER A 280 -6.68 18.41 -7.82
N ASN A 281 -6.17 17.21 -7.51
CA ASN A 281 -6.35 16.54 -6.21
C ASN A 281 -7.83 16.25 -5.91
N LEU A 282 -8.47 15.58 -6.85
CA LEU A 282 -9.89 15.27 -6.79
C LEU A 282 -10.11 13.87 -6.20
N SER A 283 -11.16 13.67 -5.43
CA SER A 283 -11.62 12.33 -5.02
C SER A 283 -13.14 12.22 -5.15
N ARG A 284 -13.67 10.99 -5.20
CA ARG A 284 -15.12 10.72 -5.31
C ARG A 284 -15.52 9.62 -4.35
N ILE A 285 -16.69 9.76 -3.74
CA ILE A 285 -17.39 8.66 -3.06
C ILE A 285 -18.75 8.45 -3.71
N LYS A 286 -19.35 7.27 -3.51
CA LYS A 286 -20.70 6.95 -3.98
C LYS A 286 -21.59 6.67 -2.77
N GLN A 287 -22.44 7.64 -2.43
CA GLN A 287 -23.40 7.53 -1.34
C GLN A 287 -24.80 7.27 -1.92
N GLY A 288 -25.25 6.01 -1.87
CA GLY A 288 -26.47 5.57 -2.53
C GLY A 288 -26.39 5.71 -4.06
N SER A 289 -27.33 6.45 -4.66
CA SER A 289 -27.35 6.73 -6.11
C SER A 289 -26.57 7.97 -6.52
N ILE A 290 -25.89 8.64 -5.57
CA ILE A 290 -25.24 9.93 -5.77
C ILE A 290 -23.73 9.79 -5.62
N TYR A 291 -23.00 10.27 -6.63
CA TYR A 291 -21.57 10.50 -6.56
C TYR A 291 -21.29 11.87 -5.94
N LYS A 292 -20.47 11.92 -4.89
CA LYS A 292 -19.99 13.17 -4.30
C LYS A 292 -18.51 13.34 -4.64
N TYR A 293 -18.12 14.56 -5.01
CA TYR A 293 -16.79 14.89 -5.50
C TYR A 293 -16.14 15.90 -4.56
N PHE A 294 -14.85 15.69 -4.29
CA PHE A 294 -14.09 16.48 -3.34
C PHE A 294 -12.81 17.01 -3.96
N TYR A 295 -12.43 18.23 -3.56
CA TYR A 295 -11.17 18.87 -3.85
C TYR A 295 -10.30 18.93 -2.59
N SER A 296 -9.10 18.34 -2.67
CA SER A 296 -8.10 18.31 -1.59
C SER A 296 -8.57 17.60 -0.31
N SER A 297 -7.60 17.17 0.50
CA SER A 297 -7.85 16.67 1.85
C SER A 297 -6.78 17.20 2.80
N SER A 298 -7.14 17.39 4.08
CA SER A 298 -6.16 17.72 5.13
C SER A 298 -6.68 17.28 6.50
N LYS A 299 -5.78 16.95 7.43
CA LYS A 299 -6.10 16.77 8.86
C LYS A 299 -6.24 18.11 9.60
N SER A 300 -5.84 19.21 8.98
CA SER A 300 -5.91 20.57 9.53
C SER A 300 -7.13 21.32 9.00
N LEU A 301 -8.03 21.70 9.91
CA LEU A 301 -9.20 22.54 9.58
C LEU A 301 -8.77 23.91 9.01
N THR A 302 -7.62 24.43 9.44
CA THR A 302 -7.07 25.69 8.93
C THR A 302 -6.63 25.57 7.47
N GLU A 303 -5.96 24.47 7.10
CA GLU A 303 -5.53 24.22 5.73
C GLU A 303 -6.72 23.98 4.80
N ILE A 304 -7.69 23.17 5.23
CA ILE A 304 -8.84 22.87 4.38
C ILE A 304 -9.73 24.10 4.18
N LYS A 305 -9.81 25.03 5.14
CA LYS A 305 -10.48 26.33 4.96
C LYS A 305 -9.82 27.16 3.85
N LYS A 306 -8.49 27.15 3.74
CA LYS A 306 -7.77 27.79 2.62
C LYS A 306 -8.13 27.13 1.28
N LYS A 307 -8.20 25.79 1.25
CA LYS A 307 -8.62 25.03 0.06
C LYS A 307 -10.09 25.30 -0.33
N LYS A 308 -11.00 25.42 0.64
CA LYS A 308 -12.40 25.82 0.41
C LYS A 308 -12.47 27.20 -0.26
N LYS A 309 -11.73 28.19 0.27
CA LYS A 309 -11.67 29.54 -0.31
C LYS A 309 -11.16 29.51 -1.75
N TYR A 310 -10.12 28.72 -2.01
CA TYR A 310 -9.60 28.52 -3.37
C TYR A 310 -10.62 27.89 -4.31
N ALA A 311 -11.32 26.82 -3.91
CA ALA A 311 -12.35 26.18 -4.73
C ALA A 311 -13.51 27.15 -5.05
N ARG A 312 -13.97 27.92 -4.06
CA ARG A 312 -15.01 28.94 -4.24
C ARG A 312 -14.60 30.01 -5.25
N ALA A 313 -13.36 30.49 -5.14
CA ALA A 313 -12.81 31.46 -6.09
C ALA A 313 -12.67 30.89 -7.52
N ASN A 314 -12.50 29.57 -7.66
CA ASN A 314 -12.34 28.87 -8.95
C ASN A 314 -13.65 28.23 -9.45
N GLY A 315 -14.79 28.85 -9.13
CA GLY A 315 -16.07 28.51 -9.74
C GLY A 315 -16.88 27.41 -9.04
N PHE A 316 -16.56 27.07 -7.79
CA PHE A 316 -17.39 26.21 -6.94
C PHE A 316 -17.96 27.00 -5.76
N PRO A 317 -18.90 27.95 -5.99
CA PRO A 317 -19.39 28.86 -4.94
C PRO A 317 -20.03 28.10 -3.77
N ASN A 318 -20.65 26.96 -4.05
CA ASN A 318 -21.31 26.10 -3.07
C ASN A 318 -20.36 25.10 -2.40
N ALA A 319 -19.04 25.21 -2.61
CA ALA A 319 -18.11 24.29 -1.99
C ALA A 319 -18.12 24.43 -0.45
N TYR A 320 -18.15 23.31 0.26
CA TYR A 320 -18.20 23.27 1.71
C TYR A 320 -17.28 22.19 2.27
N ILE A 321 -16.97 22.25 3.57
CA ILE A 321 -16.06 21.31 4.21
C ILE A 321 -16.88 20.17 4.77
N VAL A 322 -16.45 18.95 4.48
CA VAL A 322 -16.94 17.74 5.13
C VAL A 322 -15.81 17.11 5.93
N GLY A 323 -16.17 16.50 7.05
CA GLY A 323 -15.28 15.70 7.86
C GLY A 323 -15.45 14.23 7.50
N PHE A 324 -14.35 13.50 7.51
CA PHE A 324 -14.32 12.05 7.44
C PHE A 324 -13.72 11.55 8.74
N GLU A 325 -14.57 10.97 9.59
CA GLU A 325 -14.14 10.24 10.77
C GLU A 325 -14.45 8.77 10.51
N ASN A 326 -13.42 7.93 10.52
CA ASN A 326 -13.57 6.47 10.36
C ASN A 326 -14.30 6.09 9.06
N GLY A 327 -14.02 6.83 7.98
CA GLY A 327 -14.68 6.70 6.67
C GLY A 327 -16.13 7.21 6.63
N LYS A 328 -16.71 7.64 7.76
CA LYS A 328 -18.04 8.28 7.78
C LYS A 328 -17.92 9.76 7.46
N LEU A 329 -18.65 10.17 6.43
CA LEU A 329 -18.86 11.57 6.13
C LEU A 329 -19.78 12.21 7.19
N PHE A 330 -19.35 13.32 7.76
CA PHE A 330 -20.15 14.21 8.59
C PHE A 330 -19.98 15.65 8.14
N GLU A 331 -20.99 16.48 8.36
CA GLU A 331 -20.93 17.90 8.04
C GLU A 331 -20.17 18.66 9.11
N VAL A 332 -19.25 19.52 8.68
CA VAL A 332 -18.38 20.33 9.58
C VAL A 332 -18.80 21.80 9.57
N ASP A 333 -19.33 22.28 8.44
CA ASP A 333 -19.74 23.66 8.16
C ASP A 333 -20.93 23.66 7.20
#